data_AF-A0A0K0DW46-F1
#
_entry.id   AF-A0A0K0DW46-F1
#
_cell.length_a   1.000
_cell.length_b   1.000
_cell.length_c   1.000
_cell.angle_alpha   90.00
_cell.angle_beta   90.00
_cell.angle_gamma   90.00
#
_symmetry.space_group_name_H-M   'P 1'
#
loop_
_entity.id
_entity.type
_entity.pdbx_description
1 polymer ?
#
loop_
_entity_poly.entity_id
_entity_poly.type
_entity_poly.pdbx_seq_one_letter_code
_entity_poly.pdbx_strand_id
1 'polypeptide(L)'
;MYSEIMDDDEDNQLMESDFSDNNNNSEEFYSLKLVDLDSRCSPYDLLRFSNSNGLNPYFVDSFSEGIGIVAFRKLNDLRKFVEVLNITPAIPLLMGGLTFFSIDGTEKKGTKRKSVIDGNNSSSKHFKQDC
;
A
#
# COMPACT_ATOMS: atom_id res chain seq x y z
N MET A 1 4.73 -42.62 57.62
CA MET A 1 4.90 -42.52 56.16
C MET A 1 4.58 -41.09 55.78
N TYR A 2 5.49 -40.46 55.06
CA TYR A 2 5.59 -39.02 54.89
C TYR A 2 4.64 -38.45 53.83
N SER A 3 4.09 -37.29 54.19
CA SER A 3 3.72 -36.10 53.40
C SER A 3 2.80 -36.22 52.18
N GLU A 4 1.67 -35.54 52.33
CA GLU A 4 0.71 -35.12 51.32
C GLU A 4 1.37 -34.28 50.22
N ILE A 5 0.92 -34.55 49.00
CA ILE A 5 1.35 -33.95 47.74
C ILE A 5 0.84 -32.50 47.70
N MET A 6 1.75 -31.54 47.53
CA MET A 6 1.44 -30.16 47.17
C MET A 6 1.94 -29.94 45.74
N ASP A 7 1.04 -30.03 44.78
CA ASP A 7 1.22 -29.60 43.39
C ASP A 7 0.02 -28.65 43.11
N ASP A 8 0.23 -27.34 43.10
CA ASP A 8 0.66 -26.54 41.94
C ASP A 8 -0.57 -26.02 41.18
N ASP A 9 -1.11 -24.89 41.66
CA ASP A 9 -2.07 -24.06 40.93
C ASP A 9 -1.76 -22.59 41.26
N GLU A 10 -0.55 -22.14 40.91
CA GLU A 10 -0.24 -20.70 40.83
C GLU A 10 -0.86 -20.10 39.57
N ASP A 11 -1.88 -19.27 39.81
CA ASP A 11 -2.13 -17.98 39.17
C ASP A 11 -1.31 -17.67 37.90
N ASN A 12 -1.85 -18.01 36.74
CA ASN A 12 -1.62 -17.24 35.53
C ASN A 12 -2.94 -17.07 34.80
N GLN A 13 -3.72 -16.11 35.30
CA GLN A 13 -4.88 -15.58 34.59
C GLN A 13 -4.45 -15.18 33.19
N LEU A 14 -4.86 -16.01 32.23
CA LEU A 14 -4.86 -15.74 30.80
C LEU A 14 -5.42 -14.35 30.58
N MET A 15 -4.53 -13.38 30.32
CA MET A 15 -4.91 -12.16 29.64
C MET A 15 -5.45 -12.57 28.27
N GLU A 16 -6.77 -12.76 28.20
CA GLU A 16 -7.52 -12.60 26.97
C GLU A 16 -7.15 -11.22 26.42
N SER A 17 -6.23 -11.23 25.46
CA SER A 17 -5.96 -10.05 24.67
C SER A 17 -7.24 -9.85 23.88
N ASP A 18 -8.00 -8.80 24.24
CA ASP A 18 -9.26 -8.40 23.64
C ASP A 18 -9.35 -8.79 22.16
N PHE A 19 -10.01 -9.93 21.91
CA PHE A 19 -10.57 -10.28 20.62
C PHE A 19 -11.76 -9.35 20.41
N SER A 20 -11.47 -8.09 20.08
CA SER A 20 -12.48 -7.14 19.65
C SER A 20 -12.49 -7.11 18.12
N ASP A 21 -13.59 -7.66 17.60
CA ASP A 21 -14.12 -7.53 16.25
C ASP A 21 -13.59 -6.34 15.45
N ASN A 22 -12.87 -6.62 14.36
CA ASN A 22 -13.01 -5.77 13.18
C ASN A 22 -12.90 -6.61 11.90
N ASN A 23 -14.05 -7.21 11.56
CA ASN A 23 -14.35 -7.82 10.27
C ASN A 23 -14.34 -6.74 9.15
N ASN A 24 -13.16 -6.19 8.86
CA ASN A 24 -12.92 -5.28 7.75
C ASN A 24 -12.04 -6.02 6.74
N ASN A 25 -12.62 -6.38 5.59
CA ASN A 25 -11.90 -6.81 4.39
C ASN A 25 -10.99 -5.69 3.86
N SER A 26 -9.93 -5.32 4.56
CA SER A 26 -8.82 -4.59 3.94
C SER A 26 -8.14 -5.58 3.00
N GLU A 27 -8.40 -5.46 1.69
CA GLU A 27 -7.58 -6.13 0.69
C GLU A 27 -6.14 -5.65 0.88
N GLU A 28 -5.31 -6.48 1.53
CA GLU A 28 -3.90 -6.21 1.70
C GLU A 28 -3.22 -6.16 0.34
N PHE A 29 -2.35 -5.16 0.15
CA PHE A 29 -1.48 -5.07 -1.02
C PHE A 29 -0.06 -4.71 -0.60
N TYR A 30 0.87 -5.03 -1.48
CA TYR A 30 2.28 -4.75 -1.34
C TYR A 30 2.68 -3.76 -2.41
N SER A 31 3.11 -2.57 -2.01
CA SER A 31 3.45 -1.48 -2.91
C SER A 31 4.94 -1.17 -2.91
N LEU A 32 5.45 -0.87 -4.11
CA LEU A 32 6.74 -0.28 -4.35
C LEU A 32 6.57 1.19 -4.71
N LYS A 33 7.49 2.02 -4.23
CA LYS A 33 7.63 3.40 -4.69
C LYS A 33 8.89 3.52 -5.55
N LEU A 34 8.72 4.07 -6.74
CA LEU A 34 9.77 4.48 -7.65
C LEU A 34 9.93 5.99 -7.56
N VAL A 35 11.17 6.47 -7.63
CA VAL A 35 11.52 7.89 -7.65
C VAL A 35 12.43 8.18 -8.83
N ASP A 36 12.67 9.47 -9.10
CA ASP A 36 13.48 9.97 -10.22
C ASP A 36 12.94 9.59 -11.60
N LEU A 37 11.64 9.31 -11.71
CA LEU A 37 10.97 9.12 -12.99
C LEU A 37 10.94 10.44 -13.77
N ASP A 38 11.08 10.35 -15.09
CA ASP A 38 10.76 11.44 -15.99
C ASP A 38 9.32 11.88 -15.75
N SER A 39 9.06 13.19 -15.69
CA SER A 39 7.73 13.74 -15.43
C SER A 39 6.69 13.36 -16.47
N ARG A 40 7.12 12.85 -17.62
CA ARG A 40 6.26 12.30 -18.68
C ARG A 40 5.91 10.83 -18.47
N CYS A 41 6.50 10.15 -17.48
CA CYS A 41 6.17 8.79 -17.14
C CYS A 41 4.76 8.72 -16.57
N SER A 42 3.86 8.13 -17.35
CA SER A 42 2.44 7.97 -16.99
C SER A 42 2.22 6.65 -16.26
N PRO A 43 1.08 6.49 -15.55
CA PRO A 43 0.71 5.21 -14.95
C PRO A 43 0.60 4.09 -15.99
N TYR A 44 0.26 4.43 -17.23
CA TYR A 44 0.17 3.46 -18.33
C TYR A 44 1.53 2.93 -18.76
N ASP A 45 2.60 3.73 -18.66
CA ASP A 45 3.97 3.28 -18.96
C ASP A 45 4.41 2.21 -17.94
N LEU A 46 4.20 2.50 -16.65
CA LEU A 46 4.47 1.57 -15.55
C LEU A 46 3.62 0.29 -15.67
N LEU A 47 2.31 0.43 -15.93
CA LEU A 47 1.39 -0.70 -16.12
C LEU A 47 1.82 -1.59 -17.30
N ARG A 48 2.14 -0.97 -18.44
CA ARG A 48 2.58 -1.68 -19.64
C ARG A 48 3.90 -2.41 -19.38
N PHE A 49 4.84 -1.76 -18.70
CA PHE A 49 6.13 -2.35 -18.35
C PHE A 49 5.97 -3.57 -17.42
N SER A 50 5.12 -3.48 -16.39
CA SER A 50 4.81 -4.64 -15.54
C SER A 50 4.20 -5.77 -16.36
N ASN A 51 3.20 -5.48 -17.20
CA ASN A 51 2.50 -6.49 -18.00
C ASN A 51 3.42 -7.15 -19.04
N SER A 52 4.33 -6.41 -19.66
CA SER A 52 5.31 -6.97 -20.61
C SER A 52 6.30 -7.94 -19.95
N ASN A 53 6.47 -7.84 -18.63
CA ASN A 53 7.28 -8.75 -17.82
C ASN A 53 6.43 -9.85 -17.14
N GLY A 54 5.18 -10.04 -17.57
CA GLY A 54 4.29 -11.10 -17.06
C GLY A 54 3.72 -10.83 -15.67
N LEU A 55 3.78 -9.58 -15.20
CA LEU A 55 3.28 -9.17 -13.89
C LEU A 55 2.04 -8.29 -14.06
N ASN A 56 0.98 -8.58 -13.29
CA ASN A 56 -0.27 -7.82 -13.36
C ASN A 56 -0.47 -7.03 -12.06
N PRO A 57 -0.08 -5.74 -12.02
CA PRO A 57 -0.23 -4.92 -10.82
C PRO A 57 -1.71 -4.69 -10.50
N TYR A 58 -2.03 -4.66 -9.21
CA TYR A 58 -3.36 -4.34 -8.69
C TYR A 58 -3.66 -2.84 -8.82
N PHE A 59 -2.64 -2.01 -8.65
CA PHE A 59 -2.74 -0.57 -8.73
C PHE A 59 -1.42 0.01 -9.23
N VAL A 60 -1.51 1.03 -10.08
CA VAL A 60 -0.38 1.76 -10.61
C VAL A 60 -0.73 3.23 -10.64
N ASP A 61 0.20 4.09 -10.23
CA ASP A 61 0.05 5.53 -10.29
C ASP A 61 1.40 6.20 -10.58
N SER A 62 1.35 7.42 -11.09
CA SER A 62 2.54 8.26 -11.27
C SER A 62 2.19 9.73 -11.04
N PHE A 63 3.17 10.46 -10.54
CA PHE A 63 3.04 11.84 -10.10
C PHE A 63 4.04 12.70 -10.87
N SER A 64 3.66 13.95 -11.15
CA SER A 64 4.48 14.91 -11.90
C SER A 64 5.84 15.22 -11.26
N GLU A 65 6.02 14.86 -9.99
CA GLU A 65 7.25 15.01 -9.21
C GLU A 65 8.27 13.89 -9.46
N GLY A 66 8.04 13.03 -10.46
CA GLY A 66 8.91 11.90 -10.78
C GLY A 66 8.75 10.72 -9.81
N ILE A 67 7.58 10.60 -9.20
CA ILE A 67 7.24 9.50 -8.29
C ILE A 67 6.29 8.54 -9.00
N GLY A 68 6.53 7.24 -8.86
CA GLY A 68 5.65 6.17 -9.33
C GLY A 68 5.31 5.21 -8.21
N ILE A 69 4.09 4.70 -8.19
CA ILE A 69 3.65 3.68 -7.24
C ILE A 69 3.16 2.47 -8.04
N VAL A 70 3.67 1.29 -7.70
CA VAL A 70 3.21 0.02 -8.28
C VAL A 70 2.86 -0.92 -7.13
N ALA A 71 1.63 -1.43 -7.10
CA ALA A 71 1.17 -2.30 -6.04
C ALA A 71 0.65 -3.64 -6.58
N PHE A 72 0.91 -4.70 -5.83
CA PHE A 72 0.51 -6.07 -6.14
C PHE A 72 -0.29 -6.68 -4.99
N ARG A 73 -1.22 -7.58 -5.31
CA ARG A 73 -1.95 -8.37 -4.30
C ARG A 73 -1.08 -9.44 -3.64
N LYS A 74 -0.07 -9.95 -4.36
CA LYS A 74 0.81 -11.02 -3.88
C LYS A 74 2.22 -10.47 -3.65
N LEU A 75 2.79 -10.73 -2.48
CA LEU A 75 4.17 -10.37 -2.16
C LEU A 75 5.18 -10.96 -3.16
N ASN A 76 4.91 -12.18 -3.67
CA ASN A 76 5.78 -12.80 -4.66
C ASN A 76 5.83 -12.03 -5.99
N ASP A 77 4.73 -11.42 -6.40
CA ASP A 77 4.68 -10.62 -7.63
C ASP A 77 5.43 -9.30 -7.44
N LEU A 78 5.32 -8.68 -6.25
CA LEU A 78 6.15 -7.52 -5.89
C LEU A 78 7.64 -7.87 -5.93
N ARG A 79 8.05 -9.01 -5.35
CA ARG A 79 9.47 -9.44 -5.34
C ARG A 79 10.00 -9.66 -6.75
N LYS A 80 9.25 -10.35 -7.61
CA LYS A 80 9.59 -10.49 -9.03
C LYS A 80 9.70 -9.14 -9.74
N PHE A 81 8.83 -8.19 -9.42
CA PHE A 81 8.91 -6.85 -9.99
C PHE A 81 10.20 -6.14 -9.58
N VAL A 82 10.59 -6.24 -8.31
CA VAL A 82 11.87 -5.71 -7.81
C VAL A 82 13.06 -6.38 -8.50
N GLU A 83 13.03 -7.69 -8.70
CA GLU A 83 14.08 -8.42 -9.45
C GLU A 83 14.20 -7.89 -10.90
N VAL A 84 13.08 -7.69 -11.58
CA VAL A 84 13.04 -7.12 -12.94
C VAL A 84 13.61 -5.70 -12.94
N LEU A 85 13.23 -4.86 -11.98
CA LEU A 85 13.72 -3.49 -11.88
C LEU A 85 15.24 -3.44 -11.61
N ASN A 86 15.77 -4.32 -10.78
CA ASN A 86 17.20 -4.36 -10.47
C ASN A 86 18.10 -4.72 -11.67
N ILE A 87 17.57 -5.42 -12.66
CA ILE A 87 18.30 -5.77 -13.90
C ILE A 87 17.97 -4.85 -15.08
N THR A 88 17.01 -3.93 -14.92
CA THR A 88 16.53 -3.06 -15.99
C THR A 88 17.01 -1.63 -15.74
N PRO A 89 17.85 -1.05 -16.61
CA PRO A 89 18.39 0.29 -16.37
C PRO A 89 17.36 1.42 -16.55
N ALA A 90 16.32 1.19 -17.36
CA ALA A 90 15.32 2.21 -17.68
C ALA A 90 14.00 1.59 -18.16
N ILE A 91 12.89 2.29 -17.94
CA ILE A 91 11.55 1.91 -18.40
C ILE A 91 11.23 2.64 -19.72
N PRO A 92 10.79 1.94 -20.78
CA PRO A 92 10.35 2.57 -22.02
C PRO A 92 9.06 3.38 -21.87
N LEU A 93 9.04 4.58 -22.45
CA LEU A 93 7.85 5.43 -22.48
C LEU A 93 7.02 5.20 -23.76
N LEU A 94 5.70 5.23 -23.64
CA LEU A 94 4.75 5.10 -24.75
C LEU A 94 4.91 6.20 -25.80
N MET A 95 5.25 7.42 -25.37
CA MET A 95 5.51 8.55 -26.26
C MET A 95 6.91 8.53 -26.87
N GLY A 96 7.66 7.46 -26.65
CA GLY A 96 9.06 7.32 -27.05
C GLY A 96 10.03 7.82 -25.98
N GLY A 97 11.24 7.29 -26.02
CA GLY A 97 12.27 7.54 -25.01
C GLY A 97 12.25 6.53 -23.85
N LEU A 98 13.05 6.84 -22.84
CA LEU A 98 13.28 6.02 -21.65
C LEU A 98 13.18 6.91 -20.42
N THR A 99 12.70 6.33 -19.31
CA THR A 99 12.82 6.93 -17.98
C THR A 99 13.75 6.10 -17.11
N PHE A 100 14.65 6.77 -16.42
CA PHE A 100 15.41 6.18 -15.32
C PHE A 100 14.54 6.16 -14.06
N PHE A 101 14.98 5.41 -13.06
CA PHE A 101 14.28 5.30 -11.79
C PHE A 101 15.23 4.84 -10.70
N SER A 102 14.87 5.16 -9.46
CA SER A 102 15.43 4.56 -8.25
C SER A 102 14.30 3.92 -7.45
N ILE A 103 14.58 2.80 -6.78
CA ILE A 103 13.63 2.19 -5.84
C ILE A 103 13.74 2.92 -4.51
N ASP A 104 12.64 3.49 -4.01
CA ASP A 104 12.60 4.01 -2.64
C ASP A 104 12.67 2.81 -1.69
N GLY A 105 13.79 2.70 -0.96
CA GLY A 105 14.08 1.58 -0.06
C GLY A 105 13.14 1.45 1.13
N THR A 106 12.13 2.33 1.26
CA THR A 106 11.08 2.18 2.25
C THR A 106 9.98 1.25 1.74
N GLU A 107 10.17 -0.07 1.89
CA GLU A 107 9.07 -1.04 1.72
C GLU A 107 7.95 -0.71 2.71
N LYS A 108 6.83 -0.15 2.22
CA LYS A 108 5.65 0.14 3.05
C LYS A 108 4.54 -0.83 2.69
N LYS A 109 4.12 -1.67 3.65
CA LYS A 109 2.84 -2.38 3.57
C LYS A 109 1.73 -1.33 3.52
N GLY A 110 1.04 -1.25 2.39
CA GLY A 110 0.03 -0.22 2.14
C GLY A 110 -1.37 -0.72 2.49
N THR A 111 -2.14 0.13 3.17
CA THR A 111 -3.59 -0.07 3.38
C THR A 111 -4.32 0.99 2.58
N LYS A 112 -5.32 0.60 1.76
CA LYS A 112 -6.11 1.56 0.98
C LYS A 112 -6.87 2.44 1.97
N ARG A 113 -6.59 3.75 1.97
CA ARG A 113 -7.35 4.71 2.79
C ARG A 113 -8.75 4.81 2.20
N LYS A 114 -9.76 4.52 3.02
CA LYS A 114 -11.17 4.74 2.68
C LYS A 114 -11.34 6.23 2.36
N SER A 115 -11.77 6.55 1.14
CA SER A 115 -12.21 7.90 0.81
C SER A 115 -13.35 8.24 1.77
N VAL A 116 -13.11 9.16 2.69
CA VAL A 116 -14.18 9.73 3.52
C VAL A 116 -15.08 10.50 2.57
N ILE A 117 -16.22 9.89 2.24
CA ILE A 117 -17.36 10.61 1.68
C ILE A 117 -17.81 11.55 2.80
N ASP A 118 -17.70 12.86 2.58
CA ASP A 118 -18.22 13.91 3.47
C ASP A 118 -19.74 13.76 3.59
N GLY A 119 -20.16 12.96 4.56
CA GLY A 119 -21.54 12.82 4.99
C GLY A 119 -21.88 13.88 6.02
N ASN A 120 -22.70 14.85 5.61
CA ASN A 120 -23.58 15.67 6.42
C ASN A 120 -22.97 16.43 7.62
N ASN A 121 -22.82 17.74 7.44
CA ASN A 121 -23.49 18.63 8.38
C ASN A 121 -24.11 19.82 7.65
N SER A 122 -25.44 19.78 7.64
CA SER A 122 -26.35 20.87 7.34
C SER A 122 -26.02 22.06 8.24
N SER A 123 -25.51 23.17 7.68
CA SER A 123 -25.65 24.48 8.30
C SER A 123 -26.21 25.45 7.26
N SER A 124 -27.52 25.69 7.41
CA SER A 124 -28.23 26.73 6.68
C SER A 124 -27.59 28.08 6.98
N LYS A 125 -27.03 28.72 5.96
CA LYS A 125 -26.63 30.12 5.99
C LYS A 125 -27.88 30.98 6.21
N HIS A 126 -28.11 31.43 7.44
CA HIS A 126 -28.90 32.65 7.67
C HIS A 126 -28.01 33.83 7.29
N PHE A 127 -28.23 34.34 6.09
CA PHE A 127 -27.75 35.64 5.67
C PHE A 127 -28.58 36.68 6.44
N LYS A 128 -28.01 37.30 7.48
CA LYS A 128 -28.53 38.57 7.99
C LYS A 128 -28.11 39.63 6.99
N GLN A 129 -29.08 40.16 6.26
CA GLN A 129 -28.94 41.37 5.48
C GLN A 129 -29.37 42.51 6.41
N ASP A 130 -28.40 43.26 6.92
CA ASP A 130 -28.68 44.53 7.59
C ASP A 130 -29.15 45.54 6.53
N CYS A 131 -30.39 46.00 6.68
CA CYS A 131 -30.92 47.23 6.08
C CYS A 131 -31.13 48.24 7.19
#